data_AF-A0AAJ5W8A8-F1
#
_entry.id   AF-A0AAJ5W8A8-F1
#
_cell.length_a   1.000
_cell.length_b   1.000
_cell.length_c   1.000
_cell.angle_alpha   90.00
_cell.angle_beta   90.00
_cell.angle_gamma   90.00
#
_symmetry.space_group_name_H-M   'P 1'
#
loop_
_entity.id
_entity.type
_entity.pdbx_description
1 polymer ?
#
loop_
_entity_poly.entity_id
_entity_poly.type
_entity_poly.pdbx_seq_one_letter_code
_entity_poly.pdbx_strand_id
1 'polypeptide(L)'
;MPELDHGQFMQVGYKSDFFISSKDEFLTLSEGDPLVIIKPEVNGLRFVNTALVEKAGKREVILPSKEEISKSRKNGNPPPKPSYNHYFKYVVEDQLRENNSVNDLEYSLESVDNFGNPATHFQRQYRKIPNDDYETIINGWIYATRTVFGKLINSIPRQNKLEFMLQSMDRFSTIDFKEVPILDGLDFLYEFIETRIISRGKLLVATSKLIKSKLNDLVDETEIGFINPETEVSNRLLPQAEIFEQLLELEKKVSLKAYLKESVAKNKKLEERFEKKFARKTWPIDLRI
;
A
#
# COMPACT_ATOMS: atom_id res chain seq x y z
N MET A 1 14.03 4.40 19.72
CA MET A 1 14.74 3.13 19.46
C MET A 1 16.21 3.46 19.31
N PRO A 2 17.15 2.75 19.95
CA PRO A 2 18.57 2.98 19.70
C PRO A 2 18.86 2.61 18.23
N GLU A 3 19.58 3.48 17.53
CA GLU A 3 20.10 3.24 16.19
C GLU A 3 21.04 2.03 16.24
N LEU A 4 20.55 0.88 15.78
CA LEU A 4 21.36 -0.32 15.62
C LEU A 4 22.22 -0.15 14.36
N ASP A 5 23.51 0.02 14.52
CA ASP A 5 24.51 0.11 13.45
C ASP A 5 24.29 -0.98 12.37
N HIS A 6 23.91 -0.58 11.15
CA HIS A 6 23.10 -1.40 10.23
C HIS A 6 23.87 -2.38 9.30
N GLY A 7 25.21 -2.45 9.37
CA GLY A 7 26.00 -3.16 8.36
C GLY A 7 26.13 -4.68 8.52
N GLN A 8 26.14 -5.20 9.75
CA GLN A 8 26.49 -6.61 10.02
C GLN A 8 25.32 -7.51 10.46
N PHE A 9 24.21 -6.93 10.91
CA PHE A 9 23.15 -7.65 11.63
C PHE A 9 22.17 -8.48 10.77
N MET A 10 22.45 -8.71 9.49
CA MET A 10 21.46 -9.27 8.56
C MET A 10 22.05 -10.21 7.50
N GLN A 11 23.25 -10.74 7.72
CA GLN A 11 23.83 -11.76 6.82
C GLN A 11 23.17 -13.12 7.07
N VAL A 12 23.11 -13.95 6.03
CA VAL A 12 22.63 -15.34 6.16
C VAL A 12 23.47 -16.07 7.21
N GLY A 13 22.80 -16.78 8.12
CA GLY A 13 23.41 -17.46 9.26
C GLY A 13 23.62 -16.57 10.49
N TYR A 14 23.33 -15.26 10.41
CA TYR A 14 23.37 -14.38 11.59
C TYR A 14 22.37 -14.86 12.64
N LYS A 15 22.82 -14.98 13.90
CA LYS A 15 21.99 -15.39 15.04
C LYS A 15 21.88 -14.26 16.04
N SER A 16 20.68 -14.05 16.55
CA SER A 16 20.44 -13.03 17.58
C SER A 16 19.25 -13.37 18.44
N ASP A 17 19.19 -12.68 19.57
CA ASP A 17 18.07 -12.74 20.48
C ASP A 17 17.12 -11.56 20.20
N PHE A 18 15.83 -11.74 20.44
CA PHE A 18 14.83 -10.68 20.49
C PHE A 18 13.80 -10.97 21.58
N PHE A 19 13.01 -9.96 21.94
CA PHE A 19 11.89 -10.16 22.83
C PHE A 19 10.64 -9.46 22.32
N ILE A 20 9.49 -10.00 22.71
CA ILE A 20 8.17 -9.41 22.46
C ILE A 20 7.54 -9.07 23.80
N SER A 21 7.14 -7.82 23.96
CA SER A 21 6.32 -7.40 25.11
C SER A 21 4.84 -7.59 24.79
N SER A 22 4.12 -8.34 25.62
CA SER A 22 2.69 -8.63 25.44
C SER A 22 1.91 -8.62 26.75
N LYS A 23 0.58 -8.45 26.66
CA LYS A 23 -0.35 -8.72 27.78
C LYS A 23 -0.76 -10.20 27.84
N ASP A 24 -0.50 -10.93 26.77
CA ASP A 24 -0.82 -12.35 26.67
C ASP A 24 0.27 -13.16 27.39
N GLU A 25 -0.18 -14.08 28.23
CA GLU A 25 0.69 -14.97 28.99
C GLU A 25 1.43 -15.96 28.07
N PHE A 26 0.87 -16.29 26.92
CA PHE A 26 1.46 -17.18 25.92
C PHE A 26 1.33 -16.56 24.53
N LEU A 27 2.41 -16.62 23.75
CA LEU A 27 2.40 -16.25 22.33
C LEU A 27 2.23 -17.49 21.45
N THR A 28 1.74 -17.30 20.23
CA THR A 28 1.58 -18.38 19.24
C THR A 28 2.88 -18.74 18.52
N LEU A 29 4.00 -18.09 18.88
CA LEU A 29 5.30 -18.27 18.25
C LEU A 29 6.09 -19.40 18.94
N SER A 30 6.58 -20.36 18.15
CA SER A 30 7.26 -21.58 18.61
C SER A 30 8.59 -21.79 17.90
N GLU A 31 9.39 -22.71 18.41
CA GLU A 31 10.60 -23.18 17.74
C GLU A 31 10.27 -23.79 16.37
N GLY A 32 11.05 -23.43 15.35
CA GLY A 32 10.81 -23.79 13.96
C GLY A 32 9.84 -22.89 13.20
N ASP A 33 9.25 -21.87 13.83
CA ASP A 33 8.38 -20.95 13.11
C ASP A 33 9.19 -20.02 12.18
N PRO A 34 8.75 -19.82 10.93
CA PRO A 34 9.37 -18.87 10.02
C PRO A 34 9.01 -17.43 10.38
N LEU A 35 9.97 -16.54 10.17
CA LEU A 35 9.89 -15.11 10.41
C LEU A 35 10.20 -14.34 9.13
N VAL A 36 9.57 -13.18 8.97
CA VAL A 36 10.02 -12.14 8.06
C VAL A 36 10.39 -10.92 8.88
N ILE A 37 11.62 -10.42 8.69
CA ILE A 37 12.11 -9.24 9.38
C ILE A 37 11.79 -8.01 8.53
N ILE A 38 11.25 -6.99 9.19
CA ILE A 38 10.88 -5.71 8.59
C ILE A 38 11.68 -4.58 9.23
N LYS A 39 12.05 -3.58 8.43
CA LYS A 39 12.78 -2.39 8.89
C LYS A 39 12.11 -1.10 8.44
N PRO A 40 12.20 -0.02 9.23
CA PRO A 40 11.84 1.31 8.77
C PRO A 40 12.74 1.80 7.63
N GLU A 41 12.16 2.51 6.67
CA GLU A 41 12.84 3.29 5.64
C GLU A 41 12.27 4.72 5.59
N VAL A 42 12.94 5.63 4.87
CA VAL A 42 12.55 7.05 4.77
C VAL A 42 11.08 7.22 4.38
N ASN A 43 10.55 6.34 3.52
CA ASN A 43 9.19 6.43 2.98
C ASN A 43 8.33 5.18 3.26
N GLY A 44 8.57 4.49 4.38
CA GLY A 44 7.72 3.37 4.78
C GLY A 44 8.46 2.27 5.50
N LEU A 45 8.13 1.02 5.16
CA LEU A 45 8.71 -0.18 5.74
C LEU A 45 9.18 -1.11 4.62
N ARG A 46 10.24 -1.87 4.90
CA ARG A 46 10.84 -2.82 3.97
C ARG A 46 11.09 -4.17 4.62
N PHE A 47 10.70 -5.24 3.95
CA PHE A 47 11.06 -6.60 4.30
C PHE A 47 12.51 -6.86 3.89
N VAL A 48 13.33 -7.33 4.81
CA VAL A 48 14.79 -7.42 4.60
C VAL A 48 15.31 -8.84 4.61
N ASN A 49 14.74 -9.71 5.45
CA ASN A 49 15.23 -11.06 5.64
C ASN A 49 14.11 -12.03 5.98
N THR A 50 14.34 -13.29 5.65
CA THR A 50 13.67 -14.42 6.29
C THR A 50 14.53 -14.95 7.42
N ALA A 51 13.90 -15.47 8.46
CA ALA A 51 14.57 -16.07 9.59
C ALA A 51 13.74 -17.23 10.14
N LEU A 52 14.36 -18.05 10.99
CA LEU A 52 13.71 -19.14 11.71
C LEU A 52 13.86 -18.91 13.20
N VAL A 53 12.80 -19.16 13.98
CA VAL A 53 12.90 -19.23 15.43
C VAL A 53 13.69 -20.48 15.81
N GLU A 54 14.93 -20.30 16.25
CA GLU A 54 15.79 -21.40 16.67
C GLU A 54 15.40 -21.91 18.07
N LYS A 55 14.93 -21.03 18.94
CA LYS A 55 14.55 -21.40 20.31
C LYS A 55 13.60 -20.41 20.95
N ALA A 56 12.53 -20.92 21.57
CA ALA A 56 11.73 -20.15 22.51
C ALA A 56 12.46 -20.06 23.87
N GLY A 57 12.73 -18.84 24.30
CA GLY A 57 13.45 -18.53 25.53
C GLY A 57 12.54 -18.50 26.76
N LYS A 58 13.05 -17.87 27.83
CA LYS A 58 12.28 -17.70 29.07
C LYS A 58 11.17 -16.67 28.89
N ARG A 59 10.12 -16.78 29.69
CA ARG A 59 9.09 -15.74 29.86
C ARG A 59 9.35 -15.02 31.17
N GLU A 60 9.31 -13.69 31.14
CA GLU A 60 9.44 -12.84 32.32
C GLU A 60 8.12 -12.13 32.61
N VAL A 61 7.65 -12.20 33.86
CA VAL A 61 6.42 -11.54 34.29
C VAL A 61 6.75 -10.14 34.80
N ILE A 62 6.13 -9.14 34.20
CA ILE A 62 6.22 -7.74 34.61
C ILE A 62 4.98 -7.42 35.43
N LEU A 63 5.18 -7.28 36.73
CA LEU A 63 4.11 -6.87 37.63
C LEU A 63 3.87 -5.36 37.52
N PRO A 64 2.61 -4.90 37.56
CA PRO A 64 2.32 -3.47 37.57
C PRO A 64 2.92 -2.79 38.79
N SER A 65 3.36 -1.55 38.63
CA SER A 65 3.95 -0.79 39.73
C SER A 65 2.89 -0.45 40.79
N LYS A 66 3.33 -0.21 42.03
CA LYS A 66 2.42 0.24 43.12
C LYS A 66 1.70 1.54 42.75
N GLU A 67 2.36 2.41 41.97
CA GLU A 67 1.81 3.68 41.50
C GLU A 67 0.69 3.46 40.48
N GLU A 68 0.88 2.56 39.51
CA GLU A 68 -0.13 2.19 38.52
C GLU A 68 -1.37 1.58 39.19
N ILE A 69 -1.16 0.68 40.16
CA ILE A 69 -2.24 0.08 40.96
C ILE A 69 -3.00 1.17 41.74
N SER A 70 -2.27 2.09 42.38
CA SER A 70 -2.87 3.18 43.15
C SER A 70 -3.68 4.14 42.28
N LYS A 71 -3.17 4.46 41.08
CA LYS A 71 -3.84 5.32 40.10
C LYS A 71 -5.12 4.69 39.56
N SER A 72 -5.09 3.40 39.20
CA SER A 72 -6.31 2.69 38.76
C SER A 72 -7.38 2.66 39.85
N ARG A 73 -6.98 2.38 41.11
CA ARG A 73 -7.91 2.39 42.25
C ARG A 73 -8.56 3.77 42.48
N LYS A 74 -7.77 4.85 42.44
CA LYS A 74 -8.29 6.22 42.57
C LYS A 74 -9.31 6.58 41.49
N ASN A 75 -9.15 6.02 40.30
CA ASN A 75 -10.05 6.24 39.17
C ASN A 75 -11.22 5.24 39.10
N GLY A 76 -11.43 4.39 40.12
CA GLY A 76 -12.49 3.38 40.14
C GLY A 76 -12.29 2.22 39.16
N ASN A 77 -11.10 2.10 38.57
CA ASN A 77 -10.78 1.05 37.61
C ASN A 77 -10.21 -0.21 38.31
N PRO A 78 -10.41 -1.41 37.74
CA PRO A 78 -9.75 -2.61 38.23
C PRO A 78 -8.22 -2.47 38.18
N PRO A 79 -7.47 -3.18 39.06
CA PRO A 79 -6.01 -3.17 39.01
C PRO A 79 -5.51 -3.58 37.62
N PRO A 80 -4.46 -2.91 37.11
CA PRO A 80 -3.84 -3.32 35.85
C PRO A 80 -3.37 -4.78 35.94
N LYS A 81 -3.53 -5.53 34.85
CA LYS A 81 -3.04 -6.91 34.75
C LYS A 81 -1.51 -6.92 34.51
N PRO A 82 -0.80 -7.98 34.91
CA PRO A 82 0.60 -8.16 34.53
C PRO A 82 0.81 -8.14 33.01
N SER A 83 2.00 -7.75 32.59
CA SER A 83 2.49 -7.94 31.23
C SER A 83 3.66 -8.94 31.23
N TYR A 84 4.08 -9.35 30.04
CA TYR A 84 5.07 -10.41 29.85
C TYR A 84 6.09 -10.01 28.79
N ASN A 85 7.37 -10.27 29.07
CA ASN A 85 8.41 -10.29 28.05
C ASN A 85 8.68 -11.74 27.64
N HIS A 86 8.55 -12.01 26.35
CA HIS A 86 8.79 -13.31 25.74
C HIS A 86 10.09 -13.25 24.95
N TYR A 87 11.11 -14.00 25.36
CA TYR A 87 12.42 -13.97 24.72
C TYR A 87 12.55 -15.10 23.69
N PHE A 88 13.23 -14.86 22.58
CA PHE A 88 13.43 -15.81 21.49
C PHE A 88 14.83 -15.69 20.90
N LYS A 89 15.32 -16.79 20.33
CA LYS A 89 16.51 -16.82 19.47
C LYS A 89 16.08 -17.05 18.04
N TYR A 90 16.69 -16.35 17.09
CA TYR A 90 16.47 -16.57 15.66
C TYR A 90 17.77 -16.69 14.89
N VAL A 91 17.67 -17.32 13.72
CA VAL A 91 18.73 -17.39 12.71
C VAL A 91 18.21 -16.85 11.39
N VAL A 92 18.97 -15.97 10.74
CA VAL A 92 18.64 -15.45 9.41
C VAL A 92 18.88 -16.54 8.36
N GLU A 93 17.88 -16.82 7.54
CA GLU A 93 17.95 -17.86 6.49
C GLU A 93 18.25 -17.26 5.12
N ASP A 94 17.62 -16.13 4.76
CA ASP A 94 17.83 -15.48 3.47
C ASP A 94 17.70 -13.95 3.55
N GLN A 95 18.23 -13.26 2.54
CA GLN A 95 18.08 -11.83 2.30
C GLN A 95 17.08 -11.58 1.17
N LEU A 96 16.06 -10.77 1.46
CA LEU A 96 15.07 -10.37 0.48
C LEU A 96 15.61 -9.24 -0.40
N ARG A 97 15.63 -9.46 -1.72
CA ARG A 97 16.27 -8.54 -2.69
C ARG A 97 15.30 -7.87 -3.66
N GLU A 98 14.18 -8.52 -3.96
CA GLU A 98 13.24 -8.08 -4.98
C GLU A 98 11.90 -7.66 -4.35
N ASN A 99 11.32 -6.55 -4.85
CA ASN A 99 9.98 -6.05 -4.50
C ASN A 99 9.66 -6.13 -3.00
N ASN A 100 10.58 -5.65 -2.18
CA ASN A 100 10.54 -5.88 -0.74
C ASN A 100 10.06 -4.68 0.07
N SER A 101 9.65 -3.59 -0.58
CA SER A 101 8.92 -2.52 0.08
C SER A 101 7.47 -2.94 0.36
N VAL A 102 6.96 -2.57 1.53
CA VAL A 102 5.54 -2.75 1.86
C VAL A 102 4.64 -2.03 0.84
N ASN A 103 5.07 -0.88 0.31
CA ASN A 103 4.29 -0.09 -0.65
C ASN A 103 4.22 -0.74 -2.05
N ASP A 104 5.20 -1.59 -2.40
CA ASP A 104 5.22 -2.33 -3.67
C ASP A 104 4.26 -3.52 -3.60
N LEU A 105 4.15 -4.13 -2.42
CA LEU A 105 3.32 -5.31 -2.18
C LEU A 105 1.92 -5.00 -1.66
N GLU A 106 1.56 -3.73 -1.44
CA GLU A 106 0.33 -3.32 -0.75
C GLU A 106 -0.96 -3.90 -1.36
N TYR A 107 -1.01 -4.09 -2.69
CA TYR A 107 -2.15 -4.71 -3.39
C TYR A 107 -2.03 -6.22 -3.59
N SER A 108 -0.89 -6.80 -3.24
CA SER A 108 -0.58 -8.24 -3.36
C SER A 108 -0.76 -8.98 -2.03
N LEU A 109 -0.82 -8.25 -0.92
CA LEU A 109 -1.00 -8.77 0.44
C LEU A 109 -2.47 -8.70 0.87
N GLU A 110 -3.03 -9.82 1.32
CA GLU A 110 -4.42 -9.90 1.80
C GLU A 110 -4.59 -9.19 3.15
N SER A 111 -3.54 -9.18 3.95
CA SER A 111 -3.50 -8.54 5.27
C SER A 111 -3.46 -7.01 5.23
N VAL A 112 -3.28 -6.41 4.06
CA VAL A 112 -3.25 -4.96 3.84
C VAL A 112 -4.58 -4.51 3.25
N ASP A 113 -5.34 -3.77 4.04
CA ASP A 113 -6.59 -3.14 3.60
C ASP A 113 -6.52 -1.61 3.59
N ASN A 114 -5.42 -1.02 4.09
CA ASN A 114 -5.18 0.42 4.16
C ASN A 114 -4.11 0.83 3.17
N PHE A 115 -4.52 1.03 1.92
CA PHE A 115 -3.61 1.32 0.81
C PHE A 115 -3.03 2.74 0.87
N GLY A 116 -3.70 3.68 1.55
CA GLY A 116 -3.15 5.03 1.77
C GLY A 116 -1.99 5.06 2.77
N ASN A 117 -1.92 4.09 3.68
CA ASN A 117 -0.82 3.96 4.64
C ASN A 117 -0.60 2.48 5.03
N PRO A 118 -0.04 1.66 4.12
CA PRO A 118 0.06 0.22 4.31
C PRO A 118 1.00 -0.15 5.47
N ALA A 119 1.95 0.73 5.81
CA ALA A 119 2.85 0.54 6.95
C ALA A 119 2.13 0.34 8.28
N THR A 120 0.94 0.94 8.48
CA THR A 120 0.14 0.80 9.72
C THR A 120 -0.18 -0.65 10.07
N HIS A 121 -0.24 -1.53 9.08
CA HIS A 121 -0.48 -2.96 9.25
C HIS A 121 0.70 -3.72 9.88
N PHE A 122 1.90 -3.13 9.87
CA PHE A 122 3.14 -3.78 10.31
C PHE A 122 3.87 -3.01 11.43
N GLN A 123 3.23 -2.03 12.06
CA GLN A 123 3.85 -1.24 13.15
C GLN A 123 3.98 -1.98 14.48
N ARG A 124 3.30 -3.12 14.66
CA ARG A 124 3.41 -3.93 15.89
C ARG A 124 4.75 -4.66 15.93
N GLN A 125 5.29 -4.89 17.13
CA GLN A 125 6.55 -5.63 17.33
C GLN A 125 6.53 -7.01 16.64
N TYR A 126 5.37 -7.66 16.61
CA TYR A 126 5.15 -8.89 15.86
C TYR A 126 3.70 -8.96 15.37
N ARG A 127 3.49 -9.69 14.28
CA ARG A 127 2.16 -10.00 13.73
C ARG A 127 2.23 -11.35 13.02
N LYS A 128 1.22 -12.18 13.24
CA LYS A 128 1.00 -13.37 12.40
C LYS A 128 0.44 -12.92 11.06
N ILE A 129 1.08 -13.34 9.98
CA ILE A 129 0.61 -13.11 8.60
C ILE A 129 0.07 -14.41 8.00
N PRO A 130 -0.88 -14.35 7.06
CA PRO A 130 -1.32 -15.53 6.30
C PRO A 130 -0.17 -16.18 5.53
N ASN A 131 -0.21 -17.51 5.35
CA ASN A 131 0.83 -18.23 4.61
C ASN A 131 1.00 -17.72 3.17
N ASP A 132 -0.11 -17.40 2.49
CA ASP A 132 -0.05 -16.82 1.14
C ASP A 132 0.60 -15.44 1.12
N ASP A 133 0.45 -14.63 2.16
CA ASP A 133 1.14 -13.34 2.28
C ASP A 133 2.62 -13.54 2.56
N TYR A 134 2.96 -14.50 3.43
CA TYR A 134 4.36 -14.89 3.67
C TYR A 134 5.04 -15.30 2.36
N GLU A 135 4.44 -16.22 1.58
CA GLU A 135 4.98 -16.63 0.28
C GLU A 135 5.08 -15.45 -0.71
N THR A 136 4.10 -14.55 -0.71
CA THR A 136 4.13 -13.35 -1.56
C THR A 136 5.34 -12.47 -1.23
N ILE A 137 5.62 -12.28 0.07
CA ILE A 137 6.72 -11.43 0.54
C ILE A 137 8.08 -12.06 0.23
N ILE A 138 8.27 -13.34 0.57
CA ILE A 138 9.59 -13.97 0.40
C ILE A 138 9.99 -14.08 -1.07
N ASN A 139 9.02 -14.23 -1.97
CA ASN A 139 9.27 -14.33 -3.41
C ASN A 139 9.16 -12.98 -4.14
N GLY A 140 8.86 -11.88 -3.45
CA GLY A 140 8.70 -10.56 -4.07
C GLY A 140 7.61 -10.52 -5.15
N TRP A 141 6.54 -11.28 -4.98
CA TRP A 141 5.51 -11.42 -6.02
C TRP A 141 4.53 -10.25 -6.02
N ILE A 142 4.35 -9.65 -7.21
CA ILE A 142 3.40 -8.56 -7.42
C ILE A 142 2.20 -9.09 -8.20
N TYR A 143 0.99 -8.84 -7.69
CA TYR A 143 -0.24 -8.98 -8.43
C TYR A 143 -0.41 -7.76 -9.34
N ALA A 144 0.06 -7.85 -10.58
CA ALA A 144 0.19 -6.69 -11.46
C ALA A 144 -1.17 -6.06 -11.76
N THR A 145 -2.18 -6.87 -12.09
CA THR A 145 -3.52 -6.37 -12.44
C THR A 145 -4.14 -5.59 -11.28
N ARG A 146 -4.14 -6.16 -10.07
CA ARG A 146 -4.71 -5.51 -8.88
C ARG A 146 -3.89 -4.30 -8.42
N THR A 147 -2.57 -4.35 -8.58
CA THR A 147 -1.67 -3.23 -8.25
C THR A 147 -1.93 -2.04 -9.17
N VAL A 148 -1.97 -2.26 -10.49
CA VAL A 148 -2.25 -1.18 -11.44
C VAL A 148 -3.65 -0.61 -11.24
N PHE A 149 -4.66 -1.47 -11.08
CA PHE A 149 -6.02 -1.04 -10.76
C PHE A 149 -6.05 -0.17 -9.51
N GLY A 150 -5.48 -0.67 -8.41
CA GLY A 150 -5.46 -0.02 -7.11
C GLY A 150 -4.75 1.34 -7.15
N LYS A 151 -3.56 1.40 -7.73
CA LYS A 151 -2.82 2.67 -7.88
C LYS A 151 -3.61 3.68 -8.71
N LEU A 152 -4.16 3.29 -9.86
CA LEU A 152 -4.93 4.19 -10.73
C LEU A 152 -6.20 4.70 -10.04
N ILE A 153 -7.05 3.81 -9.51
CA ILE A 153 -8.31 4.22 -8.90
C ILE A 153 -8.09 5.02 -7.61
N ASN A 154 -7.02 4.76 -6.87
CA ASN A 154 -6.77 5.47 -5.62
C ASN A 154 -6.08 6.82 -5.81
N SER A 155 -5.45 7.06 -6.97
CA SER A 155 -4.89 8.36 -7.36
C SER A 155 -5.93 9.36 -7.86
N ILE A 156 -7.14 8.94 -8.26
CA ILE A 156 -8.18 9.88 -8.69
C ILE A 156 -8.93 10.50 -7.49
N PRO A 157 -9.49 11.73 -7.62
CA PRO A 157 -10.27 12.34 -6.56
C PRO A 157 -11.46 11.50 -6.11
N ARG A 158 -11.85 11.60 -4.83
CA ARG A 158 -12.94 10.81 -4.22
C ARG A 158 -14.25 10.89 -5.02
N GLN A 159 -14.60 12.06 -5.54
CA GLN A 159 -15.81 12.25 -6.36
C GLN A 159 -15.77 11.38 -7.62
N ASN A 160 -14.62 11.30 -8.29
CA ASN A 160 -14.46 10.47 -9.48
C ASN A 160 -14.43 8.98 -9.14
N LYS A 161 -13.91 8.58 -7.96
CA LYS A 161 -14.02 7.19 -7.48
C LYS A 161 -15.47 6.77 -7.30
N LEU A 162 -16.28 7.62 -6.68
CA LEU A 162 -17.71 7.38 -6.49
C LEU A 162 -18.46 7.30 -7.82
N GLU A 163 -18.17 8.22 -8.75
CA GLU A 163 -18.75 8.19 -10.10
C GLU A 163 -18.38 6.90 -10.83
N PHE A 164 -17.09 6.50 -10.79
CA PHE A 164 -16.63 5.25 -11.37
C PHE A 164 -17.36 4.03 -10.78
N MET A 165 -17.54 3.99 -9.45
CA MET A 165 -18.27 2.90 -8.80
C MET A 165 -19.73 2.84 -9.27
N LEU A 166 -20.44 3.97 -9.34
CA LEU A 166 -21.82 4.00 -9.83
C LEU A 166 -21.92 3.52 -11.27
N GLN A 167 -21.04 4.02 -12.16
CA GLN A 167 -21.02 3.57 -13.54
C GLN A 167 -20.62 2.09 -13.67
N SER A 168 -19.77 1.59 -12.78
CA SER A 168 -19.40 0.16 -12.73
C SER A 168 -20.60 -0.69 -12.35
N MET A 169 -21.41 -0.25 -11.37
CA MET A 169 -22.63 -0.96 -10.98
C MET A 169 -23.61 -1.06 -12.15
N ASP A 170 -23.79 0.02 -12.90
CA ASP A 170 -24.63 0.03 -14.09
C ASP A 170 -24.05 -0.87 -15.20
N ARG A 171 -22.73 -0.78 -15.44
CA ARG A 171 -22.03 -1.51 -16.51
C ARG A 171 -22.06 -3.03 -16.30
N PHE A 172 -21.80 -3.47 -15.06
CA PHE A 172 -21.72 -4.89 -14.73
C PHE A 172 -23.02 -5.44 -14.12
N SER A 173 -24.04 -4.60 -13.96
CA SER A 173 -25.35 -4.97 -13.40
C SER A 173 -25.25 -5.65 -12.02
N THR A 174 -24.27 -5.27 -11.20
CA THR A 174 -24.07 -5.80 -9.85
C THR A 174 -23.53 -4.74 -8.91
N ILE A 175 -23.89 -4.84 -7.63
CA ILE A 175 -23.33 -4.01 -6.55
C ILE A 175 -22.17 -4.72 -5.84
N ASP A 176 -21.98 -6.03 -6.06
CA ASP A 176 -20.90 -6.80 -5.46
C ASP A 176 -19.75 -6.97 -6.46
N PHE A 177 -18.77 -6.07 -6.39
CA PHE A 177 -17.59 -6.12 -7.26
C PHE A 177 -16.68 -7.35 -7.03
N LYS A 178 -16.98 -8.21 -6.05
CA LYS A 178 -16.32 -9.53 -5.95
C LYS A 178 -16.71 -10.47 -7.10
N GLU A 179 -17.91 -10.27 -7.66
CA GLU A 179 -18.44 -11.09 -8.76
C GLU A 179 -17.83 -10.71 -10.11
N VAL A 180 -17.18 -9.54 -10.19
CA VAL A 180 -16.59 -9.01 -11.42
C VAL A 180 -15.07 -9.21 -11.39
N PRO A 181 -14.49 -9.91 -12.38
CA PRO A 181 -13.04 -10.04 -12.50
C PRO A 181 -12.35 -8.67 -12.47
N ILE A 182 -11.26 -8.57 -11.72
CA ILE A 182 -10.52 -7.31 -11.57
C ILE A 182 -9.97 -6.80 -12.91
N LEU A 183 -9.66 -7.71 -13.83
CA LEU A 183 -9.21 -7.38 -15.19
C LEU A 183 -10.29 -6.62 -15.97
N ASP A 184 -11.54 -7.08 -15.90
CA ASP A 184 -12.68 -6.40 -16.55
C ASP A 184 -12.92 -5.03 -15.93
N GLY A 185 -12.80 -4.93 -14.60
CA GLY A 185 -12.85 -3.66 -13.89
C GLY A 185 -11.74 -2.70 -14.30
N LEU A 186 -10.52 -3.21 -14.55
CA LEU A 186 -9.39 -2.42 -15.00
C LEU A 186 -9.56 -1.92 -16.44
N ASP A 187 -10.07 -2.76 -17.34
CA ASP A 187 -10.40 -2.33 -18.69
C ASP A 187 -11.44 -1.20 -18.67
N PHE A 188 -12.47 -1.31 -17.84
CA PHE A 188 -13.45 -0.24 -17.66
C PHE A 188 -12.84 1.02 -17.01
N LEU A 189 -11.92 0.85 -16.05
CA LEU A 189 -11.21 1.99 -15.45
C LEU A 189 -10.38 2.76 -16.48
N TYR A 190 -9.72 2.08 -17.42
CA TYR A 190 -9.03 2.74 -18.52
C TYR A 190 -9.99 3.55 -19.40
N GLU A 191 -11.15 2.99 -19.75
CA GLU A 191 -12.19 3.70 -20.52
C GLU A 191 -12.68 4.95 -19.76
N PHE A 192 -12.91 4.81 -18.46
CA PHE A 192 -13.33 5.91 -17.59
C PHE A 192 -12.27 7.01 -17.54
N ILE A 193 -11.00 6.66 -17.32
CA ILE A 193 -9.88 7.62 -17.27
C ILE A 193 -9.73 8.32 -18.62
N GLU A 194 -9.77 7.60 -19.73
CA GLU A 194 -9.67 8.19 -21.07
C GLU A 194 -10.80 9.20 -21.31
N THR A 195 -12.03 8.80 -20.99
CA THR A 195 -13.24 9.59 -21.27
C THR A 195 -13.39 10.79 -20.33
N ARG A 196 -13.07 10.64 -19.04
CA ARG A 196 -13.31 11.68 -18.01
C ARG A 196 -12.11 12.55 -17.72
N ILE A 197 -10.90 12.02 -17.83
CA ILE A 197 -9.67 12.70 -17.39
C ILE A 197 -8.84 13.10 -18.60
N ILE A 198 -8.46 12.13 -19.44
CA ILE A 198 -7.55 12.40 -20.57
C ILE A 198 -8.21 13.28 -21.63
N SER A 199 -9.49 13.07 -21.94
CA SER A 199 -10.23 13.93 -22.88
C SER A 199 -10.22 15.41 -22.46
N ARG A 200 -10.40 15.67 -21.16
CA ARG A 200 -10.36 17.03 -20.58
C ARG A 200 -8.95 17.58 -20.60
N GLY A 201 -7.95 16.76 -20.30
CA GLY A 201 -6.53 17.12 -20.42
C GLY A 201 -6.15 17.55 -21.83
N LYS A 202 -6.61 16.80 -22.86
CA LYS A 202 -6.42 17.15 -24.28
C LYS A 202 -7.01 18.52 -24.63
N LEU A 203 -8.22 18.81 -24.13
CA LEU A 203 -8.86 20.12 -24.31
C LEU A 203 -8.07 21.24 -23.59
N LEU A 204 -7.57 20.97 -22.39
CA LEU A 204 -6.74 21.88 -21.60
C LEU A 204 -5.46 22.28 -22.36
N VAL A 205 -4.74 21.29 -22.90
CA VAL A 205 -3.53 21.50 -23.72
C VAL A 205 -3.86 22.28 -24.99
N ALA A 206 -4.94 21.90 -25.70
CA ALA A 206 -5.35 22.60 -26.92
C ALA A 206 -5.73 24.07 -26.65
N THR A 207 -6.40 24.32 -25.53
CA THR A 207 -6.81 25.67 -25.10
C THR A 207 -5.60 26.53 -24.76
N SER A 208 -4.64 25.99 -23.99
CA SER A 208 -3.39 26.67 -23.67
C SER A 208 -2.60 27.03 -24.95
N LYS A 209 -2.48 26.10 -25.90
CA LYS A 209 -1.82 26.36 -27.20
C LYS A 209 -2.54 27.44 -28.01
N LEU A 210 -3.87 27.46 -27.99
CA LEU A 210 -4.65 28.48 -28.68
C LEU A 210 -4.40 29.87 -28.07
N ILE A 211 -4.44 29.99 -26.74
CA ILE A 211 -4.20 31.26 -26.03
C ILE A 211 -2.80 31.77 -26.36
N LYS A 212 -1.78 30.93 -26.18
CA LYS A 212 -0.37 31.26 -26.45
C LYS A 212 -0.13 31.74 -27.88
N SER A 213 -0.81 31.12 -28.85
CA SER A 213 -0.55 31.39 -30.28
C SER A 213 -1.44 32.47 -30.90
N LYS A 214 -2.61 32.75 -30.33
CA LYS A 214 -3.62 33.64 -30.94
C LYS A 214 -4.12 34.77 -30.04
N LEU A 215 -3.98 34.64 -28.71
CA LEU A 215 -4.58 35.56 -27.74
C LEU A 215 -3.59 36.12 -26.72
N ASN A 216 -2.29 35.86 -26.90
CA ASN A 216 -1.24 36.26 -25.95
C ASN A 216 -1.16 37.79 -25.76
N ASP A 217 -1.59 38.57 -26.76
CA ASP A 217 -1.65 40.02 -26.68
C ASP A 217 -2.86 40.54 -25.88
N LEU A 218 -3.84 39.67 -25.59
CA LEU A 218 -5.10 40.01 -24.93
C LEU A 218 -5.20 39.48 -23.51
N VAL A 219 -4.61 38.30 -23.25
CA VAL A 219 -4.69 37.63 -21.95
C VAL A 219 -3.35 36.97 -21.64
N ASP A 220 -2.79 37.26 -20.47
CA ASP A 220 -1.62 36.56 -19.96
C ASP A 220 -1.98 35.11 -19.61
N GLU A 221 -1.34 34.15 -20.28
CA GLU A 221 -1.58 32.71 -20.07
C GLU A 221 -1.30 32.25 -18.63
N THR A 222 -0.48 33.00 -17.88
CA THR A 222 -0.13 32.72 -16.48
C THR A 222 -1.19 33.18 -15.49
N GLU A 223 -2.15 34.01 -15.92
CA GLU A 223 -3.24 34.54 -15.09
C GLU A 223 -4.57 33.80 -15.27
N ILE A 224 -4.67 32.95 -16.30
CA ILE A 224 -5.90 32.19 -16.58
C ILE A 224 -6.01 31.00 -15.64
N GLY A 225 -7.07 30.95 -14.84
CA GLY A 225 -7.32 29.83 -13.94
C GLY A 225 -8.49 30.08 -12.99
N PHE A 226 -8.59 29.22 -11.98
CA PHE A 226 -9.53 29.39 -10.88
C PHE A 226 -8.76 29.65 -9.59
N ILE A 227 -9.22 30.60 -8.79
CA ILE A 227 -8.72 30.81 -7.43
C ILE A 227 -9.80 30.30 -6.50
N ASN A 228 -9.44 29.40 -5.59
CA ASN A 228 -10.34 29.03 -4.51
C ASN A 228 -10.44 30.23 -3.55
N PRO A 229 -11.63 30.84 -3.38
CA PRO A 229 -11.78 32.04 -2.56
C PRO A 229 -11.51 31.80 -1.07
N GLU A 230 -11.57 30.55 -0.60
CA GLU A 230 -11.37 30.20 0.82
C GLU A 230 -9.91 29.86 1.15
N THR A 231 -9.19 29.24 0.21
CA THR A 231 -7.82 28.76 0.43
C THR A 231 -6.76 29.59 -0.30
N GLU A 232 -7.19 30.52 -1.15
CA GLU A 232 -6.36 31.31 -2.08
C GLU A 232 -5.49 30.46 -3.02
N VAL A 233 -5.71 29.13 -3.04
CA VAL A 233 -5.00 28.22 -3.93
C VAL A 233 -5.41 28.50 -5.37
N SER A 234 -4.43 28.87 -6.18
CA SER A 234 -4.61 29.18 -7.60
C SER A 234 -4.37 27.92 -8.46
N ASN A 235 -5.42 27.47 -9.12
CA ASN A 235 -5.38 26.41 -10.12
C ASN A 235 -5.27 27.04 -11.52
N ARG A 236 -4.03 27.34 -11.90
CA ARG A 236 -3.70 27.98 -13.18
C ARG A 236 -3.78 26.98 -14.34
N LEU A 237 -4.18 27.48 -15.51
CA LEU A 237 -4.33 26.69 -16.73
C LEU A 237 -2.98 26.11 -17.19
N LEU A 238 -1.95 26.95 -17.28
CA LEU A 238 -0.66 26.57 -17.86
C LEU A 238 0.02 25.40 -17.14
N PRO A 239 0.22 25.42 -15.79
CA PRO A 239 0.85 24.29 -15.10
C PRO A 239 0.07 22.97 -15.27
N GLN A 240 -1.26 23.03 -15.32
CA GLN A 240 -2.10 21.84 -15.55
C GLN A 240 -1.96 21.33 -16.98
N ALA A 241 -1.94 22.23 -17.97
CA ALA A 241 -1.74 21.87 -19.36
C ALA A 241 -0.36 21.24 -19.58
N GLU A 242 0.70 21.75 -18.95
CA GLU A 242 2.06 21.17 -19.02
C GLU A 242 2.12 19.75 -18.47
N ILE A 243 1.47 19.49 -17.33
CA ILE A 243 1.37 18.13 -16.76
C ILE A 243 0.68 17.18 -17.75
N PHE A 244 -0.44 17.61 -18.35
CA PHE A 244 -1.14 16.79 -19.33
C PHE A 244 -0.37 16.61 -20.63
N GLU A 245 0.36 17.62 -21.10
CA GLU A 245 1.21 17.50 -22.28
C GLU A 245 2.30 16.45 -22.07
N GLN A 246 3.00 16.50 -20.93
CA GLN A 246 4.00 15.49 -20.56
C GLN A 246 3.39 14.09 -20.47
N LEU A 247 2.22 13.96 -19.85
CA LEU A 247 1.53 12.67 -19.72
C LEU A 247 1.11 12.11 -21.08
N LEU A 248 0.57 12.95 -21.97
CA LEU A 248 0.16 12.56 -23.32
C LEU A 248 1.36 12.19 -24.21
N GLU A 249 2.51 12.83 -24.00
CA GLU A 249 3.76 12.45 -24.68
C GLU A 249 4.32 11.11 -24.18
N LEU A 250 4.25 10.87 -22.87
CA LEU A 250 4.67 9.60 -22.28
C LEU A 250 3.80 8.44 -22.78
N GLU A 251 2.48 8.60 -22.84
CA GLU A 251 1.57 7.55 -23.33
C GLU A 251 1.83 7.19 -24.80
N LYS A 252 2.31 8.13 -25.62
CA LYS A 252 2.74 7.85 -27.00
C LYS A 252 4.02 7.00 -27.07
N LYS A 253 4.90 7.11 -26.08
CA LYS A 253 6.18 6.38 -26.02
C LYS A 253 6.00 5.01 -25.40
N VAL A 254 5.21 4.91 -24.34
CA VAL A 254 4.99 3.68 -23.56
C VAL A 254 3.53 3.64 -23.14
N SER A 255 2.76 2.69 -23.67
CA SER A 255 1.39 2.47 -23.20
C SER A 255 1.40 1.58 -21.96
N LEU A 256 0.89 2.11 -20.85
CA LEU A 256 0.74 1.35 -19.61
C LEU A 256 -0.12 0.09 -19.81
N LYS A 257 -1.18 0.20 -20.63
CA LYS A 257 -2.07 -0.92 -20.97
C LYS A 257 -1.32 -2.03 -21.71
N ALA A 258 -0.43 -1.66 -22.65
CA ALA A 258 0.39 -2.62 -23.37
C ALA A 258 1.42 -3.29 -22.45
N TYR A 259 2.11 -2.51 -21.62
CA TYR A 259 3.07 -3.02 -20.63
C TYR A 259 2.42 -4.01 -19.65
N LEU A 260 1.24 -3.67 -19.13
CA LEU A 260 0.52 -4.56 -18.21
C LEU A 260 0.12 -5.86 -18.92
N LYS A 261 -0.43 -5.78 -20.13
CA LYS A 261 -0.81 -6.97 -20.91
C LYS A 261 0.38 -7.92 -21.11
N GLU A 262 1.55 -7.36 -21.43
CA GLU A 262 2.79 -8.13 -21.56
C GLU A 262 3.22 -8.74 -20.21
N SER A 263 3.17 -7.97 -19.12
CA SER A 263 3.53 -8.44 -17.77
C SER A 263 2.62 -9.59 -17.30
N VAL A 264 1.31 -9.45 -17.49
CA VAL A 264 0.31 -10.49 -17.18
C VAL A 264 0.53 -11.74 -18.03
N ALA A 265 0.83 -11.58 -19.32
CA ALA A 265 1.12 -12.72 -20.19
C ALA A 265 2.40 -13.47 -19.77
N LYS A 266 3.46 -12.74 -19.41
CA LYS A 266 4.72 -13.33 -18.92
C LYS A 266 4.54 -14.05 -17.58
N ASN A 267 3.66 -13.55 -16.72
CA ASN A 267 3.45 -14.06 -15.36
C ASN A 267 2.09 -14.73 -15.13
N LYS A 268 1.50 -15.32 -16.17
CA LYS A 268 0.10 -15.83 -16.16
C LYS A 268 -0.23 -16.72 -14.95
N LYS A 269 0.64 -17.66 -14.60
CA LYS A 269 0.43 -18.57 -13.46
C LYS A 269 0.36 -17.82 -12.12
N LEU A 270 1.16 -16.76 -11.97
CA LEU A 270 1.17 -15.94 -10.77
C LEU A 270 -0.10 -15.10 -10.67
N GLU A 271 -0.54 -14.50 -11.78
CA GLU A 271 -1.82 -13.79 -11.85
C GLU A 271 -3.00 -14.73 -11.51
N GLU A 272 -3.07 -15.92 -12.12
CA GLU A 272 -4.12 -16.93 -11.81
C GLU A 272 -4.10 -17.36 -10.33
N ARG A 273 -2.92 -17.44 -9.71
CA ARG A 273 -2.79 -17.70 -8.27
C ARG A 273 -3.40 -16.55 -7.46
N PHE A 274 -3.07 -15.32 -7.80
CA PHE A 274 -3.60 -14.15 -7.10
C PHE A 274 -5.10 -13.98 -7.31
N GLU A 275 -5.63 -14.25 -8.50
CA GLU A 275 -7.07 -14.27 -8.75
C GLU A 275 -7.81 -15.22 -7.79
N LYS A 276 -7.27 -16.43 -7.59
CA LYS A 276 -7.82 -17.39 -6.61
C LYS A 276 -7.71 -16.86 -5.18
N LYS A 277 -6.55 -16.33 -4.80
CA LYS A 277 -6.31 -15.75 -3.47
C LYS A 277 -7.31 -14.63 -3.16
N PHE A 278 -7.58 -13.76 -4.12
CA PHE A 278 -8.42 -12.58 -3.97
C PHE A 278 -9.87 -12.76 -4.43
N ALA A 279 -10.30 -13.98 -4.80
CA ALA A 279 -11.63 -14.25 -5.38
C ALA A 279 -12.82 -13.81 -4.49
N ARG A 280 -12.61 -13.68 -3.17
CA ARG A 280 -13.65 -13.25 -2.20
C ARG A 280 -13.51 -11.78 -1.79
N LYS A 281 -12.58 -11.03 -2.40
CA LYS A 281 -12.27 -9.65 -2.05
C LYS A 281 -12.82 -8.71 -3.11
N THR A 282 -13.43 -7.62 -2.64
CA THR A 282 -13.87 -6.56 -3.55
C THR A 282 -12.66 -5.86 -4.18
N TRP A 283 -12.92 -5.05 -5.20
CA TRP A 283 -11.92 -4.20 -5.84
C TRP A 283 -11.26 -3.27 -4.81
N PRO A 284 -9.94 -3.01 -4.91
CA PRO A 284 -9.20 -2.24 -3.91
C PRO A 284 -9.42 -0.72 -4.06
N ILE A 285 -10.66 -0.27 -3.93
CA ILE A 285 -11.05 1.15 -3.99
C ILE A 285 -11.09 1.71 -2.56
N ASP A 286 -10.21 2.67 -2.28
CA ASP A 286 -10.16 3.37 -1.00
C ASP A 286 -11.03 4.64 -1.03
N LEU A 287 -12.10 4.62 -0.23
CA LEU A 287 -13.02 5.73 -0.04
C LEU A 287 -12.80 6.50 1.27
N ARG A 288 -11.80 6.09 2.08
CA ARG A 288 -11.44 6.79 3.31
C ARG A 288 -10.75 8.12 2.95
N ILE A 289 -11.01 9.12 3.78
CA ILE A 289 -10.51 10.50 3.68
C ILE A 289 -9.29 10.62 4.58
#